data_AF-A0A8X6VBK3-F1
#
_entry.id   AF-A0A8X6VBK3-F1
#
_cell.length_a   1.000
_cell.length_b   1.000
_cell.length_c   1.000
_cell.angle_alpha   90.00
_cell.angle_beta   90.00
_cell.angle_gamma   90.00
#
_symmetry.space_group_name_H-M   'P 1'
#
loop_
_entity.id
_entity.type
_entity.pdbx_description
1 polymer ?
#
loop_
_entity_poly.entity_id
_entity_poly.type
_entity_poly.pdbx_seq_one_letter_code
_entity_poly.pdbx_strand_id
1 'polypeptide(L)'
;MEAKNENKIKQEENLDADEEKLKQSITIIKKDIRFEDLQTFFQKYNLEMPIQTFIRNFESTCDSFDITEKQKILFIIKLVDGAVKTYIKSKSILKSFYELKNNLIREFRTQVNPAEIHLQLSKTEKTAKETHIEYFYRIKEIASRINMEEAEKYYIIKGLKENRAIEIQLQSCSNIEELKENMKL
;
A
#
# COMPACT_ATOMS: atom_id res chain seq x y z
N MET A 1 20.92 58.42 11.74
CA MET A 1 20.05 57.24 11.91
C MET A 1 19.83 56.47 10.59
N GLU A 2 20.25 56.99 9.43
CA GLU A 2 19.91 56.44 8.10
C GLU A 2 20.69 55.18 7.71
N ALA A 3 21.98 55.07 8.09
CA ALA A 3 22.83 53.92 7.70
C ALA A 3 22.41 52.56 8.29
N LYS A 4 21.61 52.54 9.38
CA LYS A 4 21.10 51.28 9.96
C LYS A 4 19.87 50.74 9.21
N ASN A 5 19.14 51.61 8.51
CA ASN A 5 17.91 51.21 7.82
C ASN A 5 18.23 50.61 6.44
N GLU A 6 19.20 51.17 5.72
CA GLU A 6 19.65 50.64 4.43
C GLU A 6 20.28 49.25 4.53
N ASN A 7 21.02 48.97 5.61
CA ASN A 7 21.59 47.63 5.83
C ASN A 7 20.54 46.57 6.15
N LYS A 8 19.42 46.97 6.77
CA LYS A 8 18.32 46.05 7.07
C LYS A 8 17.52 45.69 5.81
N ILE A 9 17.24 46.70 4.97
CA ILE A 9 16.55 46.53 3.68
C ILE A 9 17.38 45.65 2.74
N LYS A 10 18.69 45.90 2.63
CA LYS A 10 19.59 45.06 1.81
C LYS A 10 19.72 43.64 2.34
N GLN A 11 19.54 43.39 3.64
CA GLN A 11 19.56 42.03 4.20
C GLN A 11 18.24 41.29 3.93
N GLU A 12 17.10 41.97 4.03
CA GLU A 12 15.77 41.41 3.73
C GLU A 12 15.63 41.09 2.22
N GLU A 13 16.09 41.99 1.33
CA GLU A 13 16.09 41.74 -0.13
C GLU A 13 17.00 40.57 -0.54
N ASN A 14 18.13 40.36 0.17
CA ASN A 14 19.01 39.22 -0.10
C ASN A 14 18.43 37.90 0.43
N LEU A 15 17.69 37.92 1.55
CA LEU A 15 17.00 36.73 2.06
C LEU A 15 15.88 36.29 1.12
N ASP A 16 15.09 37.22 0.59
CA ASP A 16 14.00 36.91 -0.36
C ASP A 16 14.56 36.35 -1.67
N ALA A 17 15.66 36.91 -2.18
CA ALA A 17 16.31 36.43 -3.40
C ALA A 17 16.95 35.03 -3.23
N ASP A 18 17.49 34.72 -2.04
CA ASP A 18 18.05 33.40 -1.74
C ASP A 18 16.94 32.36 -1.50
N GLU A 19 15.82 32.74 -0.90
CA GLU A 19 14.65 31.88 -0.73
C GLU A 19 13.99 31.56 -2.08
N GLU A 20 13.92 32.54 -2.99
CA GLU A 20 13.41 32.36 -4.35
C GLU A 20 14.34 31.49 -5.20
N LYS A 21 15.66 31.67 -5.10
CA LYS A 21 16.65 30.75 -5.71
C LYS A 21 16.56 29.34 -5.14
N LEU A 22 16.33 29.18 -3.84
CA LEU A 22 16.17 27.87 -3.21
C LEU A 22 14.87 27.19 -3.69
N LYS A 23 13.76 27.94 -3.78
CA LYS A 23 12.49 27.47 -4.36
C LYS A 23 12.63 27.08 -5.84
N GLN A 24 13.36 27.87 -6.63
CA GLN A 24 13.68 27.56 -8.02
C GLN A 24 14.58 26.31 -8.12
N SER A 25 15.57 26.16 -7.24
CA SER A 25 16.46 25.00 -7.18
C SER A 25 15.70 23.72 -6.80
N ILE A 26 14.81 23.77 -5.81
CA ILE A 26 13.94 22.66 -5.42
C ILE A 26 12.97 22.30 -6.56
N THR A 27 12.47 23.29 -7.30
CA THR A 27 11.61 23.08 -8.47
C THR A 27 12.38 22.37 -9.61
N ILE A 28 13.65 22.71 -9.82
CA ILE A 28 14.53 22.10 -10.83
C ILE A 28 14.96 20.68 -10.42
N ILE A 29 14.97 20.34 -9.13
CA ILE A 29 15.31 19.00 -8.60
C ILE A 29 14.09 18.07 -8.48
N LYS A 30 12.89 18.45 -8.94
CA LYS A 30 11.84 17.47 -9.24
C LYS A 30 12.22 16.70 -10.51
N LYS A 31 13.19 15.80 -10.37
CA LYS A 31 13.52 14.79 -11.36
C LYS A 31 12.22 14.02 -11.65
N ASP A 32 11.71 14.11 -12.87
CA ASP A 32 10.53 13.36 -13.32
C ASP A 32 10.76 11.87 -13.04
N ILE A 33 10.08 11.35 -12.01
CA ILE A 33 10.20 9.96 -11.60
C ILE A 33 9.65 9.10 -12.74
N ARG A 34 10.51 8.28 -13.34
CA ARG A 34 10.12 7.40 -14.43
C ARG A 34 9.57 6.09 -13.87
N PHE A 35 8.75 5.42 -14.66
CA PHE A 35 8.24 4.10 -14.28
C PHE A 35 9.38 3.11 -14.04
N GLU A 36 10.41 3.18 -14.87
CA GLU A 36 11.57 2.29 -14.85
C GLU A 36 12.35 2.41 -13.53
N ASP A 37 12.36 3.59 -12.92
CA ASP A 37 13.02 3.84 -11.62
C ASP A 37 12.26 3.18 -10.47
N LEU A 38 10.94 2.99 -10.62
CA LEU A 38 10.06 2.46 -9.58
C LEU A 38 9.53 1.05 -9.86
N GLN A 39 9.91 0.46 -10.99
CA GLN A 39 9.33 -0.80 -11.45
C GLN A 39 9.44 -1.93 -10.42
N THR A 40 10.51 -1.95 -9.62
CA THR A 40 10.74 -2.95 -8.57
C THR A 40 9.78 -2.83 -7.38
N PHE A 41 9.20 -1.65 -7.15
CA PHE A 41 8.26 -1.41 -6.06
C PHE A 41 6.82 -1.79 -6.46
N PHE A 42 6.53 -1.87 -7.76
CA PHE A 42 5.21 -2.20 -8.25
C PHE A 42 5.06 -3.69 -8.54
N GLN A 43 4.03 -4.29 -7.96
CA GLN A 43 3.57 -5.62 -8.34
C GLN A 43 2.74 -5.56 -9.63
N LYS A 44 3.00 -6.44 -10.59
CA LYS A 44 2.11 -6.60 -11.76
C LYS A 44 0.76 -7.19 -11.34
N TYR A 45 -0.31 -6.72 -11.96
CA TYR A 45 -1.63 -7.28 -11.72
C TYR A 45 -1.72 -8.72 -12.26
N ASN A 46 -2.29 -9.60 -11.46
CA ASN A 46 -2.67 -10.95 -11.84
C ASN A 46 -4.12 -11.22 -11.41
N LEU A 47 -4.76 -12.21 -12.02
CA LEU A 47 -6.18 -12.52 -11.76
C LEU A 47 -6.41 -13.14 -10.36
N GLU A 48 -5.38 -13.64 -9.70
CA GLU A 48 -5.45 -14.20 -8.35
C GLU A 48 -5.61 -13.10 -7.29
N MET A 49 -5.12 -11.89 -7.57
CA MET A 49 -5.27 -10.73 -6.72
C MET A 49 -6.60 -10.00 -7.03
N PRO A 50 -7.43 -9.74 -6.01
CA PRO A 50 -8.59 -8.86 -6.18
C PRO A 50 -8.17 -7.49 -6.70
N ILE A 51 -8.87 -6.95 -7.71
CA ILE A 51 -8.53 -5.67 -8.33
C ILE A 51 -8.47 -4.52 -7.32
N GLN A 52 -9.29 -4.59 -6.26
CA GLN A 52 -9.30 -3.59 -5.18
C GLN A 52 -8.01 -3.63 -4.35
N THR A 53 -7.49 -4.82 -4.07
CA THR A 53 -6.21 -4.99 -3.34
C THR A 53 -5.07 -4.49 -4.21
N PHE A 54 -5.06 -4.85 -5.49
CA PHE A 54 -4.07 -4.34 -6.45
C PHE A 54 -4.05 -2.81 -6.50
N ILE A 55 -5.23 -2.17 -6.67
CA ILE A 55 -5.33 -0.71 -6.74
C ILE A 55 -4.89 -0.06 -5.42
N ARG A 56 -5.25 -0.64 -4.26
CA ARG A 56 -4.81 -0.12 -2.95
C ARG A 56 -3.30 -0.15 -2.78
N ASN A 57 -2.66 -1.28 -3.12
CA ASN A 57 -1.20 -1.42 -3.04
C ASN A 57 -0.50 -0.47 -4.02
N PHE A 58 -1.06 -0.31 -5.21
CA PHE A 58 -0.60 0.65 -6.20
C PHE A 58 -0.70 2.10 -5.69
N GLU A 59 -1.84 2.51 -5.14
CA GLU A 59 -2.04 3.85 -4.58
C GLU A 59 -1.05 4.12 -3.43
N SER A 60 -0.90 3.18 -2.50
CA SER A 60 0.05 3.30 -1.38
C SER A 60 1.50 3.49 -1.85
N THR A 61 1.90 2.78 -2.92
CA THR A 61 3.22 2.96 -3.53
C THR A 61 3.34 4.32 -4.19
N CYS A 62 2.33 4.74 -4.97
CA CYS A 62 2.34 6.05 -5.64
C CYS A 62 2.37 7.22 -4.65
N ASP A 63 1.68 7.12 -3.53
CA ASP A 63 1.64 8.17 -2.51
C ASP A 63 2.99 8.30 -1.79
N SER A 64 3.76 7.21 -1.70
CA SER A 64 5.13 7.23 -1.14
C SER A 64 6.14 7.96 -2.03
N PHE A 65 5.83 8.16 -3.32
CA PHE A 65 6.71 8.77 -4.30
C PHE A 65 6.10 10.03 -4.96
N ASP A 66 5.04 10.60 -4.37
CA ASP A 66 4.34 11.79 -4.89
C ASP A 66 3.95 11.70 -6.37
N ILE A 67 3.54 10.51 -6.83
CA ILE A 67 3.23 10.25 -8.24
C ILE A 67 1.97 11.01 -8.66
N THR A 68 2.06 11.76 -9.76
CA THR A 68 0.95 12.58 -10.27
C THR A 68 -0.19 11.73 -10.85
N GLU A 69 -1.41 12.27 -10.86
CA GLU A 69 -2.60 11.62 -11.44
C GLU A 69 -2.38 11.08 -12.87
N LYS A 70 -1.70 11.84 -13.72
CA LYS A 70 -1.40 11.43 -15.10
C LYS A 70 -0.41 10.25 -15.14
N GLN A 71 0.61 10.28 -14.30
CA GLN A 71 1.56 9.17 -14.17
C GLN A 71 0.87 7.93 -13.60
N LYS A 72 -0.04 8.07 -12.62
CA LYS A 72 -0.81 6.95 -12.07
C LYS A 72 -1.54 6.16 -13.17
N ILE A 73 -2.18 6.86 -14.11
CA ILE A 73 -2.86 6.23 -15.27
C ILE A 73 -1.86 5.46 -16.14
N LEU A 74 -0.73 6.07 -16.50
CA LEU A 74 0.29 5.43 -17.34
C LEU A 74 0.91 4.21 -16.67
N PHE A 75 1.15 4.27 -15.36
CA PHE A 75 1.77 3.19 -14.60
C PHE A 75 0.83 1.99 -14.49
N ILE A 76 -0.47 2.19 -14.21
CA ILE A 76 -1.45 1.09 -14.25
C ILE A 76 -1.44 0.39 -15.61
N ILE A 77 -1.44 1.13 -16.72
CA ILE A 77 -1.43 0.55 -18.07
C ILE A 77 -0.20 -0.35 -18.30
N LYS A 78 0.95 -0.02 -17.68
CA LYS A 78 2.18 -0.84 -17.72
C LYS A 78 2.12 -2.06 -16.80
N LEU A 79 1.36 -2.00 -15.70
CA LEU A 79 1.27 -3.05 -14.68
C LEU A 79 0.17 -4.07 -14.93
N VAL A 80 -0.78 -3.76 -15.80
CA VAL A 80 -1.89 -4.65 -16.17
C VAL A 80 -1.69 -5.27 -17.55
N ASP A 81 -2.26 -6.46 -17.75
CA ASP A 81 -2.23 -7.15 -19.04
C ASP A 81 -3.59 -7.81 -19.37
N GLY A 82 -3.67 -8.44 -20.55
CA GLY A 82 -4.82 -9.25 -20.96
C GLY A 82 -6.14 -8.48 -20.97
N ALA A 83 -7.18 -9.06 -20.36
CA ALA A 83 -8.54 -8.51 -20.36
C ALA A 83 -8.62 -7.10 -19.75
N VAL A 84 -7.87 -6.84 -18.66
CA VAL A 84 -7.86 -5.52 -18.00
C VAL A 84 -7.26 -4.47 -18.93
N LYS A 85 -6.13 -4.77 -19.56
CA LYS A 85 -5.48 -3.85 -20.51
C LYS A 85 -6.36 -3.58 -21.73
N THR A 86 -7.04 -4.60 -22.24
CA THR A 86 -8.00 -4.46 -23.35
C THR A 86 -9.18 -3.58 -22.96
N TYR A 87 -9.75 -3.77 -21.76
CA TYR A 87 -10.81 -2.92 -21.24
C TYR A 87 -10.36 -1.47 -21.11
N ILE A 88 -9.18 -1.22 -20.55
CA ILE A 88 -8.64 0.15 -20.43
C ILE A 88 -8.51 0.81 -21.80
N LYS A 89 -7.96 0.09 -22.80
CA LYS A 89 -7.84 0.60 -24.18
C LYS A 89 -9.18 0.88 -24.85
N SER A 90 -10.24 0.14 -24.50
CA SER A 90 -11.59 0.36 -25.04
C SER A 90 -12.26 1.62 -24.49
N LYS A 91 -11.81 2.16 -23.35
CA LYS A 91 -12.33 3.41 -22.81
C LYS A 91 -11.67 4.58 -23.55
N SER A 92 -12.46 5.32 -24.32
CA SER A 92 -11.99 6.52 -25.02
C SER A 92 -11.64 7.61 -24.00
N ILE A 93 -10.33 7.81 -23.77
CA ILE A 93 -9.74 8.86 -22.94
C ILE A 93 -10.13 8.79 -21.46
N LEU A 94 -9.20 8.34 -20.62
CA LEU A 94 -9.33 8.42 -19.17
C LEU A 94 -8.96 9.83 -18.72
N LYS A 95 -9.92 10.58 -18.16
CA LYS A 95 -9.71 11.98 -17.76
C LYS A 95 -9.08 12.12 -16.38
N SER A 96 -9.23 11.12 -15.51
CA SER A 96 -8.65 11.11 -14.17
C SER A 96 -8.34 9.68 -13.71
N PHE A 97 -7.43 9.54 -12.75
CA PHE A 97 -7.16 8.24 -12.14
C PHE A 97 -8.37 7.74 -11.34
N TYR A 98 -9.11 8.65 -10.69
CA TYR A 98 -10.35 8.34 -9.99
C TYR A 98 -11.38 7.63 -10.88
N GLU A 99 -11.59 8.12 -12.09
CA GLU A 99 -12.51 7.51 -13.06
C GLU A 99 -12.01 6.12 -13.50
N LEU A 100 -10.71 5.98 -13.78
CA LEU A 100 -10.09 4.70 -14.11
C LEU A 100 -10.28 3.68 -12.97
N LYS A 101 -9.95 4.06 -11.73
CA LYS A 101 -10.11 3.23 -10.53
C LYS A 101 -11.53 2.71 -10.40
N ASN A 102 -12.52 3.59 -10.44
CA ASN A 102 -13.92 3.20 -10.28
C ASN A 102 -14.40 2.28 -11.42
N ASN A 103 -13.97 2.54 -12.66
CA ASN A 103 -14.31 1.70 -13.80
C ASN A 103 -13.67 0.30 -13.71
N LEU A 104 -12.43 0.22 -13.22
CA LEU A 104 -11.73 -1.05 -13.01
C LEU A 104 -12.38 -1.86 -11.88
N ILE A 105 -12.67 -1.21 -10.75
CA ILE A 105 -13.35 -1.87 -9.64
C ILE A 105 -14.74 -2.32 -10.09
N ARG A 106 -15.52 -1.50 -10.81
CA ARG A 106 -16.86 -1.92 -11.24
C ARG A 106 -16.83 -3.14 -12.16
N GLU A 107 -15.88 -3.20 -13.08
CA GLU A 107 -15.80 -4.26 -14.10
C GLU A 107 -15.15 -5.54 -13.57
N PHE A 108 -14.03 -5.41 -12.86
CA PHE A 108 -13.17 -6.53 -12.46
C PHE A 108 -13.25 -6.85 -10.97
N ARG A 109 -14.20 -6.25 -10.24
CA ARG A 109 -14.42 -6.61 -8.84
C ARG A 109 -14.81 -8.07 -8.76
N THR A 110 -13.87 -8.87 -8.33
CA THR A 110 -14.16 -10.13 -7.70
C THR A 110 -14.92 -9.82 -6.42
N GLN A 111 -16.14 -10.35 -6.31
CA GLN A 111 -16.80 -10.43 -5.02
C GLN A 111 -16.03 -11.47 -4.21
N VAL A 112 -14.96 -11.04 -3.53
CA VAL A 112 -14.38 -11.82 -2.45
C VAL A 112 -15.49 -11.94 -1.42
N ASN A 113 -16.09 -13.13 -1.32
CA ASN A 113 -17.11 -13.40 -0.33
C ASN A 113 -16.42 -13.41 1.04
N PRO A 114 -16.71 -12.44 1.94
CA PRO A 114 -16.06 -12.41 3.24
C PRO A 114 -16.27 -13.72 4.00
N ALA A 115 -17.43 -14.37 3.84
CA ALA A 115 -17.73 -15.65 4.46
C ALA A 115 -16.80 -16.78 3.96
N GLU A 116 -16.38 -16.73 2.70
CA GLU A 116 -15.46 -17.72 2.12
C GLU A 116 -14.04 -17.54 2.68
N ILE A 117 -13.59 -16.30 2.85
CA ILE A 117 -12.31 -16.02 3.50
C ILE A 117 -12.36 -16.35 5.00
N HIS A 118 -13.46 -16.03 5.71
CA HIS A 118 -13.66 -16.47 7.09
C HIS A 118 -13.60 -18.00 7.20
N LEU A 119 -14.20 -18.72 6.25
CA LEU A 119 -14.15 -20.18 6.19
C LEU A 119 -12.72 -20.67 5.90
N GLN A 120 -12.01 -20.05 4.98
CA GLN A 120 -10.62 -20.36 4.65
C GLN A 120 -9.71 -20.15 5.87
N LEU A 121 -9.80 -18.99 6.52
CA LEU A 121 -9.08 -18.67 7.76
C LEU A 121 -9.43 -19.67 8.87
N SER A 122 -10.71 -20.05 9.00
CA SER A 122 -11.15 -20.99 10.03
C SER A 122 -10.61 -22.41 9.86
N LYS A 123 -10.26 -22.79 8.62
CA LYS A 123 -9.70 -24.08 8.23
C LYS A 123 -8.17 -24.06 8.14
N THR A 124 -7.55 -22.88 8.19
CA THR A 124 -6.12 -22.73 8.07
C THR A 124 -5.48 -22.97 9.44
N GLU A 125 -4.64 -23.99 9.50
CA GLU A 125 -3.93 -24.38 10.72
C GLU A 125 -2.43 -24.44 10.43
N LYS A 126 -1.62 -24.26 11.47
CA LYS A 126 -0.18 -24.41 11.40
C LYS A 126 0.15 -25.88 11.14
N THR A 127 0.94 -26.10 10.11
CA THR A 127 1.48 -27.40 9.74
C THR A 127 2.81 -27.66 10.46
N ALA A 128 3.21 -28.93 10.55
CA ALA A 128 4.49 -29.30 11.16
C ALA A 128 5.72 -28.89 10.33
N LYS A 129 5.53 -28.57 9.04
CA LYS A 129 6.61 -28.23 8.10
C LYS A 129 6.94 -26.74 8.06
N GLU A 130 6.04 -25.88 8.53
CA GLU A 130 6.24 -24.43 8.55
C GLU A 130 6.62 -23.93 9.94
N THR A 131 7.37 -22.84 9.98
CA THR A 131 7.69 -22.09 11.19
C THR A 131 6.50 -21.25 11.67
N HIS A 132 6.52 -20.79 12.92
CA HIS A 132 5.50 -19.86 13.42
C HIS A 132 5.48 -18.55 12.63
N ILE A 133 6.63 -18.08 12.14
CA ILE A 133 6.76 -16.88 11.29
C ILE A 133 6.06 -17.09 9.94
N GLU A 134 6.35 -18.20 9.25
CA GLU A 134 5.72 -18.51 7.96
C GLU A 134 4.20 -18.64 8.08
N TYR A 135 3.73 -19.32 9.14
CA TYR A 135 2.31 -19.43 9.44
C TYR A 135 1.67 -18.06 9.70
N PHE A 136 2.32 -17.20 10.50
CA PHE A 136 1.84 -15.87 10.82
C PHE A 136 1.64 -15.03 9.54
N TYR A 137 2.65 -14.96 8.67
CA TYR A 137 2.55 -14.21 7.43
C TYR A 137 1.56 -14.82 6.43
N ARG A 138 1.36 -16.14 6.44
CA ARG A 138 0.33 -16.82 5.63
C ARG A 138 -1.09 -16.42 6.05
N ILE A 139 -1.36 -16.36 7.36
CA ILE A 139 -2.65 -15.87 7.86
C ILE A 139 -2.84 -14.38 7.53
N LYS A 140 -1.79 -13.56 7.69
CA LYS A 140 -1.83 -12.12 7.32
C LYS A 140 -2.11 -11.92 5.83
N GLU A 141 -1.54 -12.75 4.96
CA GLU A 141 -1.78 -12.70 3.52
C GLU A 141 -3.24 -13.01 3.17
N ILE A 142 -3.81 -14.08 3.72
CA ILE A 142 -5.23 -14.44 3.53
C ILE A 142 -6.14 -13.35 4.11
N ALA A 143 -5.85 -12.87 5.33
CA ALA A 143 -6.63 -11.85 6.00
C ALA A 143 -6.60 -10.53 5.22
N SER A 144 -5.49 -10.12 4.61
CA SER A 144 -5.37 -8.86 3.85
C SER A 144 -6.41 -8.70 2.72
N ARG A 145 -7.00 -9.81 2.24
CA ARG A 145 -8.03 -9.85 1.20
C ARG A 145 -9.35 -9.24 1.65
N ILE A 146 -9.60 -9.16 2.96
CA ILE A 146 -10.73 -8.48 3.58
C ILE A 146 -10.22 -7.65 4.74
N ASN A 147 -10.55 -6.36 4.82
CA ASN A 147 -9.95 -5.44 5.79
C ASN A 147 -10.31 -5.85 7.25
N MET A 148 -9.52 -6.75 7.87
CA MET A 148 -9.86 -7.52 9.08
C MET A 148 -8.75 -7.51 10.14
N GLU A 149 -8.12 -6.35 10.33
CA GLU A 149 -7.03 -6.17 11.31
C GLU A 149 -7.40 -6.62 12.73
N GLU A 150 -8.68 -6.57 13.12
CA GLU A 150 -9.13 -7.00 14.45
C GLU A 150 -9.37 -8.53 14.56
N ALA A 151 -9.68 -9.21 13.46
CA ALA A 151 -10.08 -10.62 13.47
C ALA A 151 -8.94 -11.58 13.11
N GLU A 152 -7.83 -11.08 12.53
CA GLU A 152 -6.65 -11.89 12.22
C GLU A 152 -6.03 -12.56 13.46
N LYS A 153 -5.96 -11.86 14.60
CA LYS A 153 -5.44 -12.42 15.86
C LYS A 153 -6.18 -13.69 16.27
N TYR A 154 -7.51 -13.69 16.15
CA TYR A 154 -8.34 -14.86 16.49
C TYR A 154 -7.94 -16.08 15.65
N TYR A 155 -7.77 -15.91 14.34
CA TYR A 155 -7.40 -17.00 13.44
C TYR A 155 -5.96 -17.47 13.62
N ILE A 156 -5.02 -16.55 13.88
CA ILE A 156 -3.63 -16.90 14.20
C ILE A 156 -3.61 -17.83 15.41
N ILE A 157 -4.20 -17.42 16.53
CA ILE A 157 -4.18 -18.19 17.77
C ILE A 157 -4.88 -19.54 17.59
N LYS A 158 -6.08 -19.54 16.97
CA LYS A 158 -6.87 -20.76 16.77
C LYS A 158 -6.13 -21.83 15.97
N GLY A 159 -5.38 -21.46 14.93
CA GLY A 159 -4.71 -22.43 14.07
C GLY A 159 -3.34 -22.89 14.57
N LEU A 160 -2.78 -22.31 15.63
CA LEU A 160 -1.49 -22.76 16.19
C LEU A 160 -1.58 -24.10 16.94
N LYS A 161 -2.75 -24.44 17.50
CA LYS A 161 -2.99 -25.67 18.28
C LYS A 161 -1.95 -25.90 19.39
N GLU A 162 -1.57 -24.82 20.07
CA GLU A 162 -0.60 -24.89 21.16
C GLU A 162 -1.21 -25.51 22.41
N ASN A 163 -0.40 -25.75 23.43
CA ASN A 163 -0.94 -26.15 24.72
C ASN A 163 -1.83 -25.04 25.32
N ARG A 164 -2.77 -25.43 26.19
CA ARG A 164 -3.76 -24.52 26.77
C ARG A 164 -3.16 -23.31 27.49
N ALA A 165 -1.98 -23.44 28.09
CA ALA A 165 -1.32 -22.34 28.79
C ALA A 165 -0.80 -21.28 27.81
N ILE A 166 -0.17 -21.71 26.71
CA ILE A 166 0.29 -20.83 25.64
C ILE A 166 -0.90 -20.18 24.93
N GLU A 167 -1.97 -20.93 24.67
CA GLU A 167 -3.20 -20.36 24.07
C GLU A 167 -3.79 -19.23 24.94
N ILE A 168 -3.89 -19.41 26.26
CA ILE A 168 -4.38 -18.37 27.18
C ILE A 168 -3.46 -17.14 27.16
N GLN A 169 -2.15 -17.34 27.15
CA GLN A 169 -1.17 -16.26 27.08
C GLN A 169 -1.32 -15.46 25.77
N LEU A 170 -1.41 -16.15 24.63
CA LEU A 170 -1.58 -15.49 23.33
C LEU A 170 -2.95 -14.78 23.22
N GLN A 171 -4.01 -15.33 23.81
CA GLN A 171 -5.32 -14.67 23.85
C GLN A 171 -5.30 -13.37 24.65
N SER A 172 -4.46 -13.28 25.68
CA SER A 172 -4.33 -12.09 26.52
C SER A 172 -3.59 -10.91 25.86
N CYS A 173 -2.89 -11.14 24.75
CA CYS A 173 -2.17 -10.07 24.02
C CYS A 173 -3.14 -9.01 23.49
N SER A 174 -2.89 -7.72 23.73
CA SER A 174 -3.82 -6.65 23.35
C SER A 174 -3.77 -6.34 21.86
N ASN A 175 -2.62 -6.58 21.22
CA ASN A 175 -2.36 -6.25 19.81
C ASN A 175 -1.44 -7.30 19.15
N ILE A 176 -1.25 -7.14 17.83
CA ILE A 176 -0.40 -8.00 17.01
C ILE A 176 1.08 -7.96 17.43
N GLU A 177 1.58 -6.82 17.91
CA GLU A 177 3.00 -6.69 18.30
C GLU A 177 3.29 -7.49 19.57
N GLU A 178 2.44 -7.38 20.59
CA GLU A 178 2.50 -8.24 21.78
C GLU A 178 2.38 -9.73 21.40
N LEU A 179 1.53 -10.07 20.43
CA LEU A 179 1.40 -11.44 19.93
C LEU A 179 2.71 -11.94 19.31
N LYS A 180 3.40 -11.12 18.52
CA LYS A 180 4.69 -11.48 17.91
C LYS A 180 5.76 -11.74 18.96
N GLU A 181 5.88 -10.86 19.96
CA GLU A 181 6.84 -11.02 21.06
C GLU A 181 6.62 -12.33 21.81
N ASN A 182 5.36 -12.66 22.12
CA ASN A 182 5.00 -13.89 22.83
C ASN A 182 5.19 -15.14 21.97
N MET A 183 5.05 -15.02 20.64
CA MET A 183 5.36 -16.09 19.68
C MET A 183 6.86 -16.18 19.35
N LYS A 184 7.70 -15.30 19.91
CA LYS A 184 9.13 -15.15 19.62
C LYS A 184 9.42 -14.98 18.13
N LEU A 185 8.56 -14.21 17.44
CA LEU A 185 8.72 -13.81 16.04
C LEU A 185 9.70 -12.65 15.89
#